data_AF-A0A4Z0EGX4-F1
#
_entry.id   AF-A0A4Z0EGX4-F1
#
_cell.length_a   1.000
_cell.length_b   1.000
_cell.length_c   1.000
_cell.angle_alpha   90.00
_cell.angle_beta   90.00
_cell.angle_gamma   90.00
#
_symmetry.space_group_name_H-M   'P 1'
#
loop_
_entity.id
_entity.type
_entity.pdbx_description
1 polymer ?
#
loop_
_entity_poly.entity_id
_entity_poly.type
_entity_poly.pdbx_seq_one_letter_code
_entity_poly.pdbx_strand_id
1 'polypeptide(L)'
;MIRPALVALFLVPALAGLPVRAATIYVASQQGAQVTRLEAGMVAGHATVAGAPATVATGGGSVFLTHPDGHAITVADAATGAVLRRLPYNGQGFGLAASADGRTLFVADWSGNRIDRLSAADGTVEASAETGRDPAHIVLDRAGRLYVADRESHRVSVFDGARMTRLATIPVGTAPFALALGPDQRRLYVGNVRSNDLTVIDTQTLKALATVPAGAMPYGVGVSPDGARVFVTNQHAGTVTVLDAGTLANAATIGVGRYPEGIVIEGGRAYVANWFSDTVSVIDLATLKEVTQVPVAEGPRSLAIAAPAKEALR
;
A
#
# COMPACT_ATOMS: atom_id res chain seq x y z
N MET A 1 31.00 69.87 -17.36
CA MET A 1 31.38 68.53 -17.84
C MET A 1 30.95 67.50 -16.81
N ILE A 2 29.81 66.84 -17.02
CA ILE A 2 29.23 65.86 -16.10
C ILE A 2 29.45 64.47 -16.73
N ARG A 3 30.12 63.56 -16.03
CA ARG A 3 30.33 62.16 -16.46
C ARG A 3 29.07 61.32 -16.16
N PRO A 4 28.63 60.43 -17.07
CA PRO A 4 27.52 59.52 -16.76
C PRO A 4 28.02 58.33 -15.93
N ALA A 5 27.23 57.92 -14.94
CA ALA A 5 27.46 56.71 -14.16
C ALA A 5 26.86 55.50 -14.89
N LEU A 6 27.66 54.44 -15.06
CA LEU A 6 27.21 53.15 -15.58
C LEU A 6 26.44 52.41 -14.49
N VAL A 7 25.15 52.13 -14.71
CA VAL A 7 24.37 51.22 -13.86
C VAL A 7 24.57 49.80 -14.42
N ALA A 8 25.26 48.95 -13.66
CA ALA A 8 25.38 47.53 -13.97
C ALA A 8 24.10 46.81 -13.53
N LEU A 9 23.32 46.32 -14.50
CA LEU A 9 22.15 45.48 -14.26
C LEU A 9 22.64 44.04 -13.96
N PHE A 10 22.58 43.62 -12.70
CA PHE A 10 22.82 42.22 -12.34
C PHE A 10 21.58 41.39 -12.70
N LEU A 11 21.70 40.57 -13.74
CA LEU A 11 20.72 39.54 -14.07
C LEU A 11 20.93 38.37 -13.10
N VAL A 12 20.04 38.21 -12.12
CA VAL A 12 20.00 36.99 -11.29
C VAL A 12 19.32 35.89 -12.14
N PRO A 13 19.98 34.77 -12.43
CA PRO A 13 19.32 33.68 -13.13
C PRO A 13 18.26 33.08 -12.19
N ALA A 14 17.01 33.06 -12.63
CA ALA A 14 15.97 32.30 -11.96
C ALA A 14 16.38 30.83 -11.98
N LEU A 15 16.70 30.26 -10.80
CA LEU A 15 16.77 28.82 -10.64
C LEU A 15 15.36 28.26 -10.88
N ALA A 16 15.08 27.85 -12.11
CA ALA A 16 13.99 26.93 -12.39
C ALA A 16 14.28 25.64 -11.63
N GLY A 17 13.58 25.39 -10.53
CA GLY A 17 13.67 24.13 -9.81
C GLY A 17 13.37 22.99 -10.78
N LEU A 18 14.23 21.97 -10.82
CA LEU A 18 13.96 20.75 -11.57
C LEU A 18 12.59 20.20 -11.15
N PRO A 19 11.74 19.75 -12.09
CA PRO A 19 10.45 19.18 -11.73
C PRO A 19 10.70 17.95 -10.86
N VAL A 20 10.25 18.01 -9.60
CA VAL A 20 10.23 16.84 -8.72
C VAL A 20 9.32 15.82 -9.39
N ARG A 21 9.90 14.71 -9.87
CA ARG A 21 9.13 13.64 -10.51
C ARG A 21 8.09 13.14 -9.50
N ALA A 22 6.81 13.22 -9.86
CA ALA A 22 5.72 12.71 -9.01
C ALA A 22 5.91 11.21 -8.74
N ALA A 23 5.48 10.74 -7.57
CA ALA A 23 5.53 9.32 -7.27
C ALA A 23 4.63 8.54 -8.25
N THR A 24 5.02 7.28 -8.46
CA THR A 24 4.34 6.38 -9.37
C THR A 24 3.46 5.43 -8.58
N ILE A 25 2.21 5.22 -9.00
CA ILE A 25 1.31 4.25 -8.38
C ILE A 25 1.25 3.01 -9.25
N TYR A 26 1.44 1.85 -8.65
CA TYR A 26 1.29 0.57 -9.31
C TYR A 26 -0.02 -0.07 -8.89
N VAL A 27 -0.78 -0.59 -9.85
CA VAL A 27 -2.07 -1.26 -9.65
C VAL A 27 -1.94 -2.70 -10.12
N ALA A 28 -2.19 -3.65 -9.23
CA ALA A 28 -2.28 -5.06 -9.59
C ALA A 28 -3.73 -5.39 -10.00
N SER A 29 -3.92 -5.81 -11.24
CA SER A 29 -5.19 -6.28 -11.80
C SER A 29 -5.18 -7.80 -11.89
N GLN A 30 -6.01 -8.44 -11.06
CA GLN A 30 -5.97 -9.88 -10.82
C GLN A 30 -6.43 -10.66 -12.05
N GLN A 31 -7.66 -10.42 -12.53
CA GLN A 31 -8.24 -11.12 -13.67
C GLN A 31 -7.56 -10.70 -14.98
N GLY A 32 -7.19 -9.43 -15.10
CA GLY A 32 -6.46 -8.90 -16.24
C GLY A 32 -4.99 -9.33 -16.32
N ALA A 33 -4.47 -10.04 -15.30
CA ALA A 33 -3.08 -10.49 -15.22
C ALA A 33 -2.09 -9.38 -15.58
N GLN A 34 -2.26 -8.21 -14.98
CA GLN A 34 -1.53 -6.99 -15.37
C GLN A 34 -1.08 -6.19 -14.14
N VAL A 35 0.08 -5.54 -14.27
CA VAL A 35 0.45 -4.42 -13.43
C VAL A 35 0.35 -3.12 -14.25
N THR A 36 -0.44 -2.16 -13.77
CA THR A 36 -0.62 -0.84 -14.42
C THR A 36 0.14 0.23 -13.65
N ARG A 37 0.83 1.11 -14.37
CA ARG A 37 1.54 2.28 -13.84
C ARG A 37 0.66 3.52 -14.00
N LEU A 38 0.37 4.20 -12.90
CA LEU A 38 -0.32 5.49 -12.91
C LEU A 38 0.65 6.61 -12.50
N GLU A 39 0.67 7.69 -13.28
CA GLU A 39 1.40 8.93 -12.99
C GLU A 39 0.46 10.11 -13.20
N ALA A 40 0.47 11.08 -12.27
CA ALA A 40 -0.43 12.24 -12.29
C ALA A 40 -1.93 11.89 -12.45
N GLY A 41 -2.34 10.70 -11.98
CA GLY A 41 -3.71 10.21 -12.09
C GLY A 41 -4.13 9.73 -13.49
N MET A 42 -3.16 9.38 -14.34
CA MET A 42 -3.40 8.80 -15.66
C MET A 42 -2.58 7.52 -15.86
N VAL A 43 -3.06 6.62 -16.73
CA VAL A 43 -2.29 5.44 -17.13
C VAL A 43 -1.05 5.87 -17.90
N ALA A 44 0.12 5.56 -17.35
CA ALA A 44 1.42 5.89 -17.92
C ALA A 44 2.11 4.68 -18.59
N GLY A 45 1.57 3.47 -18.38
CA GLY A 45 2.04 2.24 -18.98
C GLY A 45 1.49 1.03 -18.24
N HIS A 46 1.69 -0.16 -18.79
CA HIS A 46 1.33 -1.42 -18.16
C HIS A 46 2.21 -2.56 -18.64
N ALA A 47 2.26 -3.65 -17.87
CA ALA A 47 2.91 -4.89 -18.26
C ALA A 47 2.05 -6.09 -17.87
N THR A 48 1.94 -7.05 -18.79
CA THR A 48 1.34 -8.35 -18.50
C THR A 48 2.24 -9.14 -17.55
N VAL A 49 1.63 -9.81 -16.58
CA VAL A 49 2.30 -10.72 -15.66
C VAL A 49 1.77 -12.14 -15.84
N ALA A 50 2.58 -13.14 -15.53
CA ALA A 50 2.18 -14.53 -15.66
C ALA A 50 1.36 -14.98 -14.44
N GLY A 51 0.07 -15.22 -14.65
CA GLY A 51 -0.87 -15.59 -13.60
C GLY A 51 -1.58 -14.38 -12.98
N ALA A 52 -2.52 -14.67 -12.07
CA ALA A 52 -3.35 -13.67 -11.42
C ALA A 52 -2.63 -13.06 -10.21
N PRO A 53 -2.20 -11.77 -10.26
CA PRO A 53 -1.54 -11.14 -9.13
C PRO A 53 -2.55 -10.84 -8.01
N ALA A 54 -2.11 -10.91 -6.75
CA ALA A 54 -2.93 -10.58 -5.58
C ALA A 54 -2.53 -9.26 -4.92
N THR A 55 -1.29 -9.15 -4.45
CA THR A 55 -0.77 -7.96 -3.75
C THR A 55 0.42 -7.39 -4.51
N VAL A 56 0.55 -6.06 -4.51
CA VAL A 56 1.74 -5.36 -5.01
C VAL A 56 2.48 -4.66 -3.86
N ALA A 57 3.80 -4.70 -3.90
CA ALA A 57 4.68 -3.95 -3.00
C ALA A 57 5.84 -3.32 -3.79
N THR A 58 6.48 -2.31 -3.22
CA THR A 58 7.61 -1.60 -3.85
C THR A 58 8.79 -1.51 -2.88
N GLY A 59 10.01 -1.52 -3.43
CA GLY A 59 11.24 -1.39 -2.64
C GLY A 59 12.48 -1.43 -3.53
N GLY A 60 13.51 -0.65 -3.21
CA GLY A 60 14.79 -0.70 -3.94
C GLY A 60 14.71 -0.42 -5.44
N GLY A 61 13.73 0.39 -5.89
CA GLY A 61 13.49 0.61 -7.32
C GLY A 61 12.83 -0.57 -8.04
N SER A 62 12.27 -1.53 -7.30
CA SER A 62 11.52 -2.67 -7.84
C SER A 62 10.06 -2.65 -7.41
N VAL A 63 9.21 -3.30 -8.21
CA VAL A 63 7.82 -3.64 -7.93
C VAL A 63 7.73 -5.16 -7.81
N PHE A 64 7.06 -5.63 -6.78
CA PHE A 64 6.88 -7.05 -6.49
C PHE A 64 5.41 -7.38 -6.50
N LEU A 65 5.02 -8.49 -7.15
CA LEU A 65 3.63 -8.96 -7.16
C LEU A 65 3.56 -10.43 -6.75
N THR A 66 2.71 -10.77 -5.78
CA THR A 66 2.43 -12.16 -5.41
C THR A 66 1.44 -12.80 -6.38
N HIS A 67 1.64 -14.09 -6.68
CA HIS A 67 0.73 -14.93 -7.47
C HIS A 67 0.35 -16.17 -6.65
N PRO A 68 -0.71 -16.12 -5.82
CA PRO A 68 -1.06 -17.19 -4.89
C PRO A 68 -1.21 -18.56 -5.57
N ASP A 69 -1.97 -18.61 -6.67
CA ASP A 69 -2.23 -19.87 -7.42
C ASP A 69 -1.08 -20.24 -8.36
N GLY A 70 -0.23 -19.27 -8.68
CA GLY A 70 0.93 -19.44 -9.56
C GLY A 70 2.20 -19.83 -8.82
N HIS A 71 2.18 -19.89 -7.49
CA HIS A 71 3.32 -20.21 -6.61
C HIS A 71 4.58 -19.41 -6.95
N ALA A 72 4.42 -18.10 -7.10
CA ALA A 72 5.50 -17.24 -7.55
C ALA A 72 5.34 -15.77 -7.14
N ILE A 73 6.43 -15.02 -7.31
CA ILE A 73 6.46 -13.56 -7.17
C ILE A 73 7.05 -12.96 -8.46
N THR A 74 6.34 -12.04 -9.09
CA THR A 74 6.90 -11.24 -10.19
C THR A 74 7.76 -10.12 -9.61
N VAL A 75 8.92 -9.88 -10.23
CA VAL A 75 9.75 -8.69 -10.01
C VAL A 75 9.72 -7.85 -11.27
N ALA A 76 9.37 -6.58 -11.14
CA ALA A 76 9.40 -5.60 -12.22
C ALA A 76 10.22 -4.36 -11.82
N ASP A 77 10.74 -3.65 -12.81
CA ASP A 77 11.46 -2.39 -12.61
C ASP A 77 10.47 -1.26 -12.27
N ALA A 78 10.71 -0.51 -11.20
CA ALA A 78 9.78 0.52 -10.75
C ALA A 78 9.83 1.82 -11.57
N ALA A 79 10.85 2.03 -12.41
CA ALA A 79 10.92 3.22 -13.25
C ALA A 79 10.13 3.04 -14.55
N THR A 80 10.11 1.82 -15.08
CA THR A 80 9.56 1.47 -16.40
C THR A 80 8.32 0.59 -16.33
N GLY A 81 8.14 -0.16 -15.23
CA GLY A 81 7.13 -1.21 -15.10
C GLY A 81 7.49 -2.52 -15.81
N ALA A 82 8.67 -2.62 -16.42
CA ALA A 82 9.09 -3.80 -17.17
C ALA A 82 9.28 -5.00 -16.24
N VAL A 83 8.67 -6.14 -16.57
CA VAL A 83 8.88 -7.39 -15.85
C VAL A 83 10.32 -7.87 -16.05
N LEU A 84 11.04 -8.05 -14.95
CA LEU A 84 12.46 -8.43 -14.94
C LEU A 84 12.64 -9.93 -14.79
N ARG A 85 11.95 -10.53 -13.82
CA ARG A 85 12.05 -11.96 -13.51
C ARG A 85 10.87 -12.43 -12.66
N ARG A 86 10.81 -13.74 -12.46
CA ARG A 86 9.84 -14.41 -11.59
C ARG A 86 10.60 -15.23 -10.56
N LEU A 87 10.32 -15.03 -9.29
CA LEU A 87 10.87 -15.78 -8.18
C LEU A 87 9.94 -16.97 -7.88
N PRO A 88 10.47 -18.17 -7.65
CA PRO A 88 9.66 -19.28 -7.15
C PRO A 88 9.20 -18.99 -5.72
N TYR A 89 7.96 -19.38 -5.39
CA TYR A 89 7.47 -19.34 -4.02
C TYR A 89 6.52 -20.52 -3.76
N ASN A 90 7.00 -21.51 -3.03
CA ASN A 90 6.24 -22.74 -2.77
C ASN A 90 5.27 -22.57 -1.58
N GLY A 91 4.28 -21.69 -1.76
CA GLY A 91 3.21 -21.39 -0.82
C GLY A 91 2.09 -20.61 -1.51
N GLN A 92 1.02 -20.28 -0.79
CA GLN A 92 -0.07 -19.43 -1.29
C GLN A 92 0.17 -17.98 -0.86
N GLY A 93 1.17 -17.34 -1.47
CA GLY A 93 1.63 -16.02 -1.07
C GLY A 93 0.57 -14.97 -1.35
N PHE A 94 -0.04 -14.42 -0.31
CA PHE A 94 -1.11 -13.44 -0.44
C PHE A 94 -0.60 -12.04 -0.08
N GLY A 95 -0.33 -11.79 1.20
CA GLY A 95 0.27 -10.54 1.67
C GLY A 95 1.74 -10.42 1.27
N LEU A 96 2.17 -9.21 0.96
CA LEU A 96 3.53 -8.91 0.54
C LEU A 96 4.01 -7.58 1.12
N ALA A 97 5.19 -7.58 1.75
CA ALA A 97 5.94 -6.38 2.08
C ALA A 97 7.37 -6.51 1.57
N ALA A 98 7.96 -5.39 1.16
CA ALA A 98 9.36 -5.32 0.76
C ALA A 98 10.12 -4.40 1.72
N SER A 99 11.37 -4.75 1.99
CA SER A 99 12.35 -3.85 2.60
C SER A 99 12.57 -2.61 1.72
N ALA A 100 12.93 -1.48 2.34
CA ALA A 100 13.12 -0.22 1.63
C ALA A 100 14.19 -0.29 0.52
N ASP A 101 15.24 -1.10 0.72
CA ASP A 101 16.29 -1.33 -0.28
C ASP A 101 15.91 -2.42 -1.30
N GLY A 102 14.72 -3.03 -1.17
CA GLY A 102 14.18 -4.02 -2.10
C GLY A 102 14.89 -5.37 -2.09
N ARG A 103 15.75 -5.64 -1.11
CA ARG A 103 16.55 -6.89 -1.07
C ARG A 103 15.87 -8.04 -0.35
N THR A 104 14.98 -7.72 0.59
CA THR A 104 14.22 -8.68 1.39
C THR A 104 12.74 -8.51 1.15
N LEU A 105 12.05 -9.64 0.95
CA LEU A 105 10.59 -9.73 0.89
C LEU A 105 10.05 -10.45 2.12
N PHE A 106 8.87 -10.07 2.55
CA PHE A 106 8.09 -10.75 3.57
C PHE A 106 6.75 -11.14 2.97
N VAL A 107 6.43 -12.42 2.99
CA VAL A 107 5.25 -12.99 2.34
C VAL A 107 4.40 -13.68 3.39
N ALA A 108 3.10 -13.35 3.42
CA ALA A 108 2.12 -14.10 4.19
C ALA A 108 1.62 -15.28 3.34
N ASP A 109 1.89 -16.52 3.79
CA ASP A 109 1.34 -17.74 3.17
C ASP A 109 -0.07 -17.97 3.71
N TRP A 110 -1.07 -17.66 2.89
CA TRP A 110 -2.48 -17.73 3.28
C TRP A 110 -2.85 -19.13 3.79
N SER A 111 -2.59 -20.17 3.00
CA SER A 111 -2.91 -21.55 3.36
C SER A 111 -1.91 -22.15 4.36
N GLY A 112 -0.67 -21.64 4.34
CA GLY A 112 0.42 -22.14 5.15
C GLY A 112 0.44 -21.63 6.59
N ASN A 113 -0.42 -20.66 6.95
CA ASN A 113 -0.51 -20.07 8.29
C ASN A 113 0.84 -19.61 8.84
N ARG A 114 1.65 -18.98 7.98
CA ARG A 114 2.97 -18.50 8.32
C ARG A 114 3.34 -17.24 7.54
N ILE A 115 4.35 -16.54 8.04
CA ILE A 115 5.11 -15.57 7.25
C ILE A 115 6.46 -16.16 6.87
N ASP A 116 6.89 -15.90 5.65
CA ASP A 116 8.19 -16.25 5.12
C ASP A 116 8.99 -14.98 4.84
N ARG A 117 10.27 -14.97 5.19
CA ARG A 117 11.25 -13.97 4.74
C ARG A 117 12.07 -14.54 3.61
N LEU A 118 12.10 -13.83 2.48
CA LEU A 118 12.77 -14.27 1.27
C LEU A 118 13.84 -13.27 0.83
N SER A 119 14.89 -13.80 0.21
CA SER A 119 15.78 -13.02 -0.65
C SER A 119 15.02 -12.60 -1.92
N ALA A 120 15.01 -11.30 -2.20
CA ALA A 120 14.42 -10.76 -3.42
C ALA A 120 15.25 -11.06 -4.68
N ALA A 121 16.51 -11.52 -4.52
CA ALA A 121 17.38 -11.82 -5.64
C ALA A 121 16.89 -13.08 -6.41
N ASP A 122 16.55 -14.12 -5.66
CA ASP A 122 16.34 -15.48 -6.15
C ASP A 122 15.09 -16.17 -5.58
N GLY A 123 14.41 -15.59 -4.60
CA GLY A 123 13.22 -16.17 -3.96
C GLY A 123 13.54 -17.20 -2.87
N THR A 124 14.80 -17.34 -2.47
CA THR A 124 15.17 -18.27 -1.40
C THR A 124 14.48 -17.87 -0.10
N VAL A 125 13.72 -18.79 0.50
CA VAL A 125 13.14 -18.62 1.84
C VAL A 125 14.26 -18.76 2.88
N GLU A 126 14.55 -17.67 3.58
CA GLU A 126 15.66 -17.59 4.55
C GLU A 126 15.22 -17.93 5.97
N ALA A 127 13.96 -17.61 6.29
CA ALA A 127 13.38 -17.85 7.61
C ALA A 127 11.85 -17.81 7.52
N SER A 128 11.18 -18.53 8.42
CA SER A 128 9.72 -18.58 8.51
C SER A 128 9.27 -18.46 9.96
N ALA A 129 8.05 -17.97 10.18
CA ALA A 129 7.43 -17.93 11.49
C ALA A 129 5.92 -18.21 11.39
N GLU A 130 5.41 -19.01 12.32
CA GLU A 130 3.98 -19.33 12.37
C GLU A 130 3.14 -18.12 12.77
N THR A 131 2.06 -17.90 12.03
CA THR A 131 1.05 -16.86 12.27
C THR A 131 -0.21 -17.47 12.86
N GLY A 132 -1.29 -16.68 12.92
CA GLY A 132 -2.64 -17.24 12.99
C GLY A 132 -3.10 -17.78 11.64
N ARG A 133 -4.37 -18.12 11.57
CA ARG A 133 -4.99 -18.69 10.38
C ARG A 133 -5.24 -17.62 9.31
N ASP A 134 -4.99 -17.99 8.06
CA ASP A 134 -5.26 -17.19 6.86
C ASP A 134 -4.61 -15.80 6.96
N PRO A 135 -3.27 -15.70 7.08
CA PRO A 135 -2.60 -14.41 7.14
C PRO A 135 -2.79 -13.66 5.82
N ALA A 136 -3.49 -12.51 5.89
CA ALA A 136 -3.87 -11.69 4.76
C ALA A 136 -2.79 -10.63 4.48
N HIS A 137 -3.02 -9.36 4.85
CA HIS A 137 -2.06 -8.29 4.60
C HIS A 137 -0.92 -8.27 5.62
N ILE A 138 0.22 -7.73 5.18
CA ILE A 138 1.42 -7.52 5.99
C ILE A 138 1.94 -6.10 5.78
N VAL A 139 2.31 -5.42 6.87
CA VAL A 139 3.01 -4.12 6.79
C VAL A 139 4.30 -4.16 7.59
N LEU A 140 5.33 -3.52 7.05
CA LEU A 140 6.67 -3.39 7.63
C LEU A 140 6.86 -1.96 8.14
N ASP A 141 7.20 -1.78 9.42
CA ASP A 141 7.56 -0.48 9.97
C ASP A 141 9.05 -0.14 9.72
N ARG A 142 9.45 1.11 9.99
CA ARG A 142 10.85 1.57 9.77
C ARG A 142 11.84 0.90 10.73
N ALA A 143 11.38 0.35 11.84
CA ALA A 143 12.20 -0.37 12.79
C ALA A 143 12.37 -1.85 12.43
N GLY A 144 11.76 -2.31 11.33
CA GLY A 144 11.85 -3.70 10.88
C GLY A 144 10.81 -4.63 11.53
N ARG A 145 9.77 -4.11 12.17
CA ARG A 145 8.68 -4.93 12.71
C ARG A 145 7.61 -5.17 11.65
N LEU A 146 7.12 -6.41 11.62
CA LEU A 146 6.03 -6.84 10.76
C LEU A 146 4.74 -6.91 11.55
N TYR A 147 3.66 -6.43 10.95
CA TYR A 147 2.29 -6.60 11.44
C TYR A 147 1.53 -7.41 10.41
N VAL A 148 0.89 -8.50 10.84
CA VAL A 148 0.24 -9.48 9.97
C VAL A 148 -1.21 -9.62 10.41
N ALA A 149 -2.15 -9.44 9.47
CA ALA A 149 -3.57 -9.62 9.73
C ALA A 149 -3.92 -11.11 9.65
N ASP A 150 -4.10 -11.77 10.79
CA ASP A 150 -4.48 -13.18 10.85
C ASP A 150 -6.01 -13.28 10.76
N ARG A 151 -6.53 -13.40 9.54
CA ARG A 151 -7.95 -13.22 9.24
C ARG A 151 -8.82 -14.16 10.06
N GLU A 152 -8.58 -15.46 9.98
CA GLU A 152 -9.40 -16.48 10.66
C GLU A 152 -9.00 -16.71 12.13
N SER A 153 -8.08 -15.90 12.66
CA SER A 153 -7.74 -15.84 14.08
C SER A 153 -8.14 -14.53 14.75
N HIS A 154 -8.72 -13.57 14.02
CA HIS A 154 -9.26 -12.31 14.55
C HIS A 154 -8.23 -11.52 15.38
N ARG A 155 -6.99 -11.48 14.88
CA ARG A 155 -5.87 -10.84 15.55
C ARG A 155 -4.88 -10.25 14.56
N VAL A 156 -4.04 -9.35 15.06
CA VAL A 156 -2.78 -8.97 14.41
C VAL A 156 -1.63 -9.70 15.11
N SER A 157 -0.82 -10.45 14.36
CA SER A 157 0.45 -10.98 14.85
C SER A 157 1.58 -10.00 14.54
N VAL A 158 2.46 -9.75 15.51
CA VAL A 158 3.58 -8.81 15.39
C VAL A 158 4.89 -9.57 15.49
N PHE A 159 5.83 -9.32 14.58
CA PHE A 159 7.12 -10.00 14.53
C PHE A 159 8.28 -9.02 14.40
N ASP A 160 9.44 -9.40 14.93
CA ASP A 160 10.73 -8.84 14.52
C ASP A 160 11.07 -9.44 13.14
N GLY A 161 11.16 -8.61 12.09
CA GLY A 161 11.40 -9.10 10.73
C GLY A 161 12.82 -9.61 10.49
N ALA A 162 13.80 -9.18 11.28
CA ALA A 162 15.18 -9.66 11.15
C ALA A 162 15.38 -11.01 11.86
N ARG A 163 14.68 -11.25 12.96
CA ARG A 163 14.77 -12.50 13.72
C ARG A 163 13.67 -13.49 13.37
N MET A 164 12.60 -13.03 12.71
CA MET A 164 11.36 -13.78 12.47
C MET A 164 10.77 -14.35 13.78
N THR A 165 10.88 -13.58 14.87
CA THR A 165 10.35 -13.97 16.18
C THR A 165 9.10 -13.18 16.51
N ARG A 166 8.05 -13.85 16.99
CA ARG A 166 6.79 -13.20 17.38
C ARG A 166 6.99 -12.35 18.64
N LEU A 167 6.65 -11.08 18.53
CA LEU A 167 6.71 -10.08 19.60
C LEU A 167 5.38 -9.99 20.36
N ALA A 168 4.27 -10.07 19.66
CA ALA A 168 2.93 -9.96 20.26
C ALA A 168 1.85 -10.59 19.37
N THR A 169 0.69 -10.80 19.97
CA THR A 169 -0.59 -11.04 19.29
C THR A 169 -1.63 -10.11 19.88
N ILE A 170 -2.33 -9.37 19.03
CA ILE A 170 -3.25 -8.31 19.44
C ILE A 170 -4.65 -8.69 18.93
N PRO A 171 -5.63 -8.99 19.80
CA PRO A 171 -7.00 -9.20 19.39
C PRO A 171 -7.58 -7.97 18.70
N VAL A 172 -8.34 -8.17 17.63
CA VAL A 172 -9.04 -7.12 16.87
C VAL A 172 -10.45 -7.59 16.53
N GLY A 173 -11.16 -6.85 15.67
CA GLY A 173 -12.45 -7.28 15.14
C GLY A 173 -12.39 -8.56 14.30
N THR A 174 -13.53 -8.94 13.73
CA THR A 174 -13.67 -10.20 13.02
C THR A 174 -13.10 -10.10 11.61
N ALA A 175 -12.23 -11.05 11.27
CA ALA A 175 -11.56 -11.15 9.98
C ALA A 175 -10.77 -9.89 9.60
N PRO A 176 -9.70 -9.54 10.33
CA PRO A 176 -8.81 -8.48 9.89
C PRO A 176 -8.26 -8.82 8.51
N PHE A 177 -8.19 -7.82 7.64
CA PHE A 177 -7.65 -7.97 6.29
C PHE A 177 -6.62 -6.89 5.99
N ALA A 178 -7.06 -5.64 5.92
CA ALA A 178 -6.19 -4.51 5.59
C ALA A 178 -5.47 -3.96 6.82
N LEU A 179 -4.26 -3.46 6.58
CA LEU A 179 -3.38 -2.86 7.58
C LEU A 179 -2.76 -1.60 7.01
N ALA A 180 -2.73 -0.52 7.78
CA ALA A 180 -2.00 0.70 7.43
C ALA A 180 -1.35 1.33 8.66
N LEU A 181 -0.08 1.68 8.56
CA LEU A 181 0.62 2.47 9.58
C LEU A 181 0.35 3.96 9.33
N GLY A 182 0.16 4.72 10.40
CA GLY A 182 0.23 6.18 10.33
C GLY A 182 1.64 6.66 9.92
N PRO A 183 1.79 7.90 9.41
CA PRO A 183 3.07 8.42 8.94
C PRO A 183 4.15 8.44 10.04
N ASP A 184 3.75 8.70 11.28
CA ASP A 184 4.60 8.65 12.48
C ASP A 184 4.85 7.23 13.02
N GLN A 185 4.18 6.22 12.44
CA GLN A 185 4.19 4.81 12.81
C GLN A 185 3.82 4.53 14.28
N ARG A 186 3.13 5.45 14.97
CA ARG A 186 2.66 5.25 16.35
C ARG A 186 1.31 4.55 16.40
N ARG A 187 0.55 4.61 15.32
CA ARG A 187 -0.74 3.93 15.16
C ARG A 187 -0.74 2.99 13.97
N LEU A 188 -1.33 1.82 14.17
CA LEU A 188 -1.69 0.87 13.13
C LEU A 188 -3.22 0.81 13.04
N TYR A 189 -3.75 0.90 11.84
CA TYR A 189 -5.18 0.82 11.55
C TYR A 189 -5.49 -0.52 10.87
N VAL A 190 -6.51 -1.21 11.36
CA VAL A 190 -6.85 -2.59 10.97
C VAL A 190 -8.30 -2.64 10.49
N GLY A 191 -8.52 -2.93 9.21
CA GLY A 191 -9.86 -3.13 8.65
C GLY A 191 -10.36 -4.54 8.94
N ASN A 192 -11.47 -4.67 9.67
CA ASN A 192 -12.04 -5.95 10.08
C ASN A 192 -13.27 -6.28 9.21
N VAL A 193 -13.08 -7.13 8.21
CA VAL A 193 -14.04 -7.24 7.09
C VAL A 193 -15.39 -7.83 7.50
N ARG A 194 -15.44 -8.70 8.52
CA ARG A 194 -16.70 -9.36 8.92
C ARG A 194 -17.42 -8.65 10.05
N SER A 195 -16.73 -7.82 10.84
CA SER A 195 -17.37 -7.00 11.87
C SER A 195 -17.69 -5.57 11.41
N ASN A 196 -17.29 -5.19 10.20
CA ASN A 196 -17.56 -3.87 9.60
C ASN A 196 -17.04 -2.70 10.45
N ASP A 197 -15.84 -2.88 11.01
CA ASP A 197 -15.21 -1.89 11.88
C ASP A 197 -13.71 -1.75 11.59
N LEU A 198 -13.11 -0.72 12.18
CA LEU A 198 -11.69 -0.43 12.14
C LEU A 198 -11.12 -0.46 13.57
N THR A 199 -10.13 -1.31 13.82
CA THR A 199 -9.37 -1.27 15.08
C THR A 199 -8.14 -0.39 14.93
N VAL A 200 -7.89 0.49 15.90
CA VAL A 200 -6.68 1.30 16.02
C VAL A 200 -5.79 0.68 17.09
N ILE A 201 -4.54 0.43 16.77
CA ILE A 201 -3.54 -0.17 17.66
C ILE A 201 -2.42 0.84 17.90
N ASP A 202 -2.00 0.98 19.16
CA ASP A 202 -0.78 1.68 19.53
C ASP A 202 0.43 0.77 19.29
N THR A 203 1.36 1.19 18.44
CA THR A 203 2.49 0.36 18.02
C THR A 203 3.62 0.30 19.05
N GLN A 204 3.61 1.18 20.07
CA GLN A 204 4.63 1.20 21.12
C GLN A 204 4.27 0.21 22.22
N THR A 205 3.01 0.21 22.64
CA THR A 205 2.45 -0.65 23.68
C THR A 205 1.89 -1.97 23.14
N LEU A 206 1.67 -2.06 21.82
CA LEU A 206 1.07 -3.21 21.13
C LEU A 206 -0.31 -3.56 21.69
N LYS A 207 -1.14 -2.53 21.89
CA LYS A 207 -2.51 -2.65 22.42
C LYS A 207 -3.51 -1.95 21.52
N ALA A 208 -4.71 -2.50 21.43
CA ALA A 208 -5.83 -1.80 20.81
C ALA A 208 -6.19 -0.54 21.63
N LEU A 209 -6.30 0.59 20.96
CA LEU A 209 -6.72 1.87 21.51
C LEU A 209 -8.24 2.06 21.40
N ALA A 210 -8.79 1.67 20.25
CA ALA A 210 -10.21 1.84 19.94
C ALA A 210 -10.64 0.90 18.81
N THR A 211 -11.93 0.61 18.74
CA THR A 211 -12.59 0.04 17.57
C THR A 211 -13.75 0.94 17.21
N VAL A 212 -13.82 1.37 15.95
CA VAL A 212 -14.83 2.30 15.47
C VAL A 212 -15.56 1.76 14.24
N PRO A 213 -16.85 2.05 14.06
CA PRO A 213 -17.60 1.57 12.90
C PRO A 213 -16.99 2.04 11.57
N ALA A 214 -16.99 1.15 10.58
CA ALA A 214 -16.71 1.45 9.18
C ALA A 214 -17.96 1.17 8.34
N GLY A 215 -17.82 1.15 7.01
CA GLY A 215 -18.88 0.62 6.13
C GLY A 215 -18.77 -0.90 5.98
N ALA A 216 -19.61 -1.46 5.10
CA ALA A 216 -19.67 -2.90 4.88
C ALA A 216 -18.39 -3.45 4.22
N MET A 217 -17.77 -4.43 4.88
CA MET A 217 -16.55 -5.12 4.48
C MET A 217 -15.37 -4.18 4.19
N PRO A 218 -14.72 -3.61 5.23
CA PRO A 218 -13.57 -2.73 5.08
C PRO A 218 -12.31 -3.47 4.58
N TYR A 219 -11.99 -3.35 3.29
CA TYR A 219 -10.94 -4.15 2.62
C TYR A 219 -9.63 -3.42 2.33
N GLY A 220 -9.58 -2.10 2.51
CA GLY A 220 -8.38 -1.28 2.33
C GLY A 220 -8.37 -0.12 3.32
N VAL A 221 -7.17 0.25 3.76
CA VAL A 221 -6.96 1.36 4.69
C VAL A 221 -5.79 2.21 4.20
N GLY A 222 -5.96 3.53 4.18
CA GLY A 222 -4.91 4.51 3.86
C GLY A 222 -4.93 5.65 4.87
N VAL A 223 -3.77 6.24 5.16
CA VAL A 223 -3.64 7.36 6.11
C VAL A 223 -3.04 8.56 5.40
N SER A 224 -3.62 9.76 5.58
CA SER A 224 -3.10 10.97 4.94
C SER A 224 -1.66 11.26 5.41
N PRO A 225 -0.81 11.91 4.58
CA PRO A 225 0.59 12.16 4.91
C PRO A 225 0.80 13.00 6.18
N ASP A 226 -0.16 13.87 6.52
CA ASP A 226 -0.19 14.66 7.75
C ASP A 226 -0.67 13.87 8.98
N GLY A 227 -1.14 12.63 8.79
CA GLY A 227 -1.68 11.77 9.83
C GLY A 227 -3.06 12.19 10.34
N ALA A 228 -3.70 13.19 9.72
CA ALA A 228 -4.95 13.77 10.22
C ALA A 228 -6.19 12.95 9.85
N ARG A 229 -6.15 12.14 8.79
CA ARG A 229 -7.30 11.38 8.29
C ARG A 229 -6.96 9.95 7.93
N VAL A 230 -7.92 9.07 8.17
CA VAL A 230 -7.88 7.65 7.80
C VAL A 230 -8.99 7.38 6.80
N PHE A 231 -8.65 6.71 5.71
CA PHE A 231 -9.56 6.37 4.62
C PHE A 231 -9.73 4.86 4.59
N VAL A 232 -10.98 4.40 4.58
CA VAL A 232 -11.33 2.97 4.66
C VAL A 232 -12.25 2.63 3.49
N THR A 233 -11.83 1.74 2.60
CA THR A 233 -12.65 1.28 1.48
C THR A 233 -13.62 0.20 1.94
N ASN A 234 -14.90 0.38 1.63
CA ASN A 234 -15.99 -0.50 2.07
C ASN A 234 -16.50 -1.28 0.86
N GLN A 235 -15.95 -2.47 0.65
CA GLN A 235 -16.12 -3.24 -0.59
C GLN A 235 -17.60 -3.45 -0.96
N HIS A 236 -18.42 -3.87 0.00
CA HIS A 236 -19.84 -4.18 -0.24
C HIS A 236 -20.75 -2.95 -0.21
N ALA A 237 -20.25 -1.82 0.30
CA ALA A 237 -21.00 -0.56 0.28
C ALA A 237 -20.70 0.29 -0.96
N GLY A 238 -19.59 0.05 -1.68
CA GLY A 238 -19.18 0.90 -2.80
C GLY A 238 -18.78 2.31 -2.34
N THR A 239 -18.19 2.42 -1.15
CA THR A 239 -17.84 3.72 -0.54
C THR A 239 -16.45 3.72 0.10
N VAL A 240 -15.96 4.92 0.41
CA VAL A 240 -14.82 5.16 1.30
C VAL A 240 -15.31 5.92 2.53
N THR A 241 -15.11 5.34 3.71
CA THR A 241 -15.28 6.06 4.98
C THR A 241 -14.02 6.87 5.26
N VAL A 242 -14.17 8.15 5.62
CA VAL A 242 -13.09 9.04 6.05
C VAL A 242 -13.27 9.33 7.54
N LEU A 243 -12.28 8.99 8.35
CA LEU A 243 -12.25 9.26 9.77
C LEU A 243 -11.26 10.40 10.06
N ASP A 244 -11.61 11.27 11.00
CA ASP A 244 -10.63 12.12 11.67
C ASP A 244 -9.74 11.25 12.57
N ALA A 245 -8.43 11.29 12.38
CA ALA A 245 -7.52 10.37 13.07
C ALA A 245 -7.37 10.70 14.57
N GLY A 246 -7.60 11.95 14.98
CA GLY A 246 -7.47 12.37 16.38
C GLY A 246 -8.64 11.89 17.23
N THR A 247 -9.85 12.12 16.74
CA THR A 247 -11.14 11.85 17.41
C THR A 247 -11.75 10.50 17.03
N LEU A 248 -11.31 9.92 15.90
CA LEU A 248 -11.88 8.72 15.28
C LEU A 248 -13.34 8.86 14.84
N ALA A 249 -13.83 10.10 14.75
CA ALA A 249 -15.18 10.38 14.24
C ALA A 249 -15.22 10.27 12.70
N ASN A 250 -16.37 9.83 12.17
CA ASN A 250 -16.61 9.87 10.74
C ASN A 250 -16.72 11.32 10.26
N ALA A 251 -15.81 11.71 9.37
CA ALA A 251 -15.75 13.02 8.75
C ALA A 251 -16.49 13.06 7.40
N ALA A 252 -16.48 11.96 6.64
CA ALA A 252 -17.19 11.83 5.38
C ALA A 252 -17.39 10.36 4.98
N THR A 253 -18.37 10.12 4.10
CA THR A 253 -18.53 8.89 3.33
C THR A 253 -18.62 9.25 1.85
N ILE A 254 -17.72 8.71 1.04
CA ILE A 254 -17.56 9.06 -0.37
C ILE A 254 -17.98 7.86 -1.22
N GLY A 255 -18.90 8.04 -2.17
CA GLY A 255 -19.20 7.00 -3.17
C GLY A 255 -18.05 6.83 -4.15
N VAL A 256 -17.76 5.59 -4.53
CA VAL A 256 -16.72 5.22 -5.53
C VAL A 256 -17.24 4.11 -6.45
N GLY A 257 -16.37 3.50 -7.25
CA GLY A 257 -16.72 2.32 -8.04
C GLY A 257 -17.12 1.10 -7.21
N ARG A 258 -17.52 0.03 -7.90
CA ARG A 258 -18.01 -1.21 -7.26
C ARG A 258 -16.85 -2.03 -6.71
N TYR A 259 -17.05 -2.61 -5.52
CA TYR A 259 -16.07 -3.45 -4.83
C TYR A 259 -14.70 -2.74 -4.64
N PRO A 260 -14.65 -1.59 -3.96
CA PRO A 260 -13.39 -0.94 -3.65
C PRO A 260 -12.56 -1.79 -2.68
N GLU A 261 -11.27 -2.01 -3.01
CA GLU A 261 -10.30 -2.72 -2.16
C GLU A 261 -9.10 -1.82 -1.82
N GLY A 262 -7.96 -1.99 -2.49
CA GLY A 262 -6.74 -1.27 -2.17
C GLY A 262 -6.92 0.25 -2.27
N ILE A 263 -6.25 0.97 -1.38
CA ILE A 263 -6.21 2.44 -1.37
C ILE A 263 -4.80 2.92 -1.06
N VAL A 264 -4.32 3.89 -1.84
CA VAL A 264 -3.07 4.62 -1.55
C VAL A 264 -3.31 6.12 -1.62
N ILE A 265 -2.51 6.89 -0.90
CA ILE A 265 -2.63 8.35 -0.84
C ILE A 265 -1.33 8.96 -1.34
N GLU A 266 -1.42 9.79 -2.38
CA GLU A 266 -0.28 10.41 -3.03
C GLU A 266 -0.68 11.78 -3.60
N GLY A 267 0.19 12.78 -3.44
CA GLY A 267 0.00 14.09 -4.07
C GLY A 267 -1.34 14.78 -3.75
N GLY A 268 -1.84 14.65 -2.51
CA GLY A 268 -3.13 15.24 -2.11
C GLY A 268 -4.36 14.52 -2.67
N ARG A 269 -4.19 13.29 -3.17
CA ARG A 269 -5.28 12.46 -3.71
C ARG A 269 -5.25 11.06 -3.10
N ALA A 270 -6.42 10.45 -2.95
CA ALA A 270 -6.54 9.02 -2.69
C ALA A 270 -6.90 8.30 -3.99
N TYR A 271 -6.28 7.13 -4.20
CA TYR A 271 -6.47 6.27 -5.35
C TYR A 271 -7.01 4.94 -4.87
N VAL A 272 -8.20 4.57 -5.33
CA VAL A 272 -8.96 3.41 -4.85
C VAL A 272 -9.17 2.44 -5.99
N ALA A 273 -8.68 1.21 -5.87
CA ALA A 273 -8.93 0.15 -6.85
C ALA A 273 -10.36 -0.38 -6.67
N ASN A 274 -11.17 -0.31 -7.72
CA ASN A 274 -12.54 -0.79 -7.74
C ASN A 274 -12.60 -2.10 -8.53
N TRP A 275 -12.55 -3.24 -7.83
CA TRP A 275 -12.41 -4.57 -8.43
C TRP A 275 -13.47 -4.81 -9.51
N PHE A 276 -14.75 -4.63 -9.22
CA PHE A 276 -15.84 -4.95 -10.15
C PHE A 276 -16.21 -3.80 -11.09
N SER A 277 -15.44 -2.71 -11.07
CA SER A 277 -15.61 -1.59 -11.99
C SER A 277 -14.42 -1.41 -12.92
N ASP A 278 -13.38 -2.23 -12.81
CA ASP A 278 -12.17 -2.19 -13.66
C ASP A 278 -11.57 -0.77 -13.75
N THR A 279 -11.62 -0.05 -12.63
CA THR A 279 -11.22 1.36 -12.54
C THR A 279 -10.46 1.63 -11.25
N VAL A 280 -9.70 2.73 -11.26
CA VAL A 280 -9.20 3.39 -10.06
C VAL A 280 -9.94 4.71 -9.85
N SER A 281 -10.70 4.82 -8.77
CA SER A 281 -11.28 6.11 -8.35
C SER A 281 -10.20 7.03 -7.80
N VAL A 282 -10.25 8.31 -8.20
CA VAL A 282 -9.35 9.36 -7.71
C VAL A 282 -10.18 10.31 -6.87
N ILE A 283 -9.83 10.46 -5.60
CA ILE A 283 -10.51 11.33 -4.64
C ILE A 283 -9.59 12.49 -4.27
N ASP A 284 -10.11 13.71 -4.35
CA ASP A 284 -9.40 14.90 -3.88
C ASP A 284 -9.49 15.01 -2.35
N LEU A 285 -8.34 15.11 -1.67
CA LEU A 285 -8.32 15.17 -0.20
C LEU A 285 -8.81 16.51 0.35
N ALA A 286 -8.77 17.61 -0.40
CA ALA A 286 -9.24 18.90 0.11
C ALA A 286 -10.77 18.95 0.14
N THR A 287 -11.41 18.46 -0.93
CA THR A 287 -12.86 18.50 -1.12
C THR A 287 -13.58 17.24 -0.65
N LEU A 288 -12.85 16.13 -0.44
CA LEU A 288 -13.40 14.81 -0.13
C LEU A 288 -14.43 14.34 -1.16
N LYS A 289 -14.12 14.53 -2.44
CA LYS A 289 -14.96 14.11 -3.56
C LYS A 289 -14.16 13.29 -4.56
N GLU A 290 -14.81 12.29 -5.14
CA GLU A 290 -14.31 11.63 -6.33
C GLU A 290 -14.27 12.63 -7.49
N VAL A 291 -13.10 12.76 -8.12
CA VAL A 291 -12.89 13.69 -9.25
C VAL A 291 -12.86 12.98 -10.59
N THR A 292 -12.45 11.71 -10.64
CA THR A 292 -12.45 10.90 -11.86
C THR A 292 -12.30 9.42 -11.52
N GLN A 293 -12.64 8.56 -12.49
CA GLN A 293 -12.26 7.15 -12.53
C GLN A 293 -11.29 6.93 -13.69
N VAL A 294 -10.22 6.18 -13.44
CA VAL A 294 -9.20 5.82 -14.42
C VAL A 294 -9.41 4.35 -14.80
N PRO A 295 -9.79 4.03 -16.05
CA PRO A 295 -9.89 2.63 -16.49
C PRO A 295 -8.55 1.91 -16.41
N VAL A 296 -8.57 0.68 -15.92
CA VAL A 296 -7.41 -0.22 -15.82
C VAL A 296 -7.84 -1.64 -16.22
N ALA A 297 -6.89 -2.59 -16.25
CA ALA A 297 -7.22 -3.98 -16.57
C ALA A 297 -8.13 -4.62 -15.51
N GLU A 298 -8.84 -5.68 -15.93
CA GLU A 298 -9.90 -6.34 -15.16
C GLU A 298 -9.45 -6.71 -13.73
N GLY A 299 -10.30 -6.34 -12.78
CA GLY A 299 -10.11 -6.61 -11.36
C GLY A 299 -8.89 -6.00 -10.70
N PRO A 300 -8.77 -4.65 -10.71
CA PRO A 300 -7.77 -3.96 -9.91
C PRO A 300 -8.05 -4.21 -8.44
N ARG A 301 -7.02 -4.63 -7.70
CA ARG A 301 -7.18 -5.10 -6.32
C ARG A 301 -6.28 -4.36 -5.34
N SER A 302 -4.98 -4.40 -5.59
CA SER A 302 -3.95 -3.87 -4.69
C SER A 302 -3.22 -2.72 -5.38
N LEU A 303 -2.84 -1.69 -4.60
CA LEU A 303 -1.99 -0.60 -5.08
C LEU A 303 -0.79 -0.39 -4.17
N ALA A 304 0.32 0.05 -4.76
CA ALA A 304 1.52 0.48 -4.03
C ALA A 304 2.14 1.72 -4.68
N ILE A 305 2.80 2.54 -3.87
CA ILE A 305 3.51 3.73 -4.34
C ILE A 305 4.98 3.39 -4.50
N ALA A 306 5.55 3.67 -5.66
CA ALA A 306 6.99 3.74 -5.87
C ALA A 306 7.42 5.21 -5.78
N ALA A 307 8.22 5.53 -4.77
CA ALA A 307 8.82 6.85 -4.65
C ALA A 307 9.77 7.10 -5.85
N PRO A 308 9.87 8.34 -6.34
CA PRO A 308 10.87 8.68 -7.35
C PRO A 308 12.27 8.32 -6.82
N ALA A 309 13.13 7.81 -7.70
CA ALA A 309 14.53 7.56 -7.35
C ALA A 309 15.13 8.88 -6.83
N LYS A 310 15.77 8.84 -5.65
CA LYS A 310 16.59 9.97 -5.22
C LYS A 310 17.70 10.11 -6.24
N GLU A 311 17.70 11.20 -7.02
CA GLU A 311 18.85 11.53 -7.84
C GLU A 311 20.05 11.64 -6.90
N ALA A 312 21.04 10.77 -7.08
CA ALA A 312 22.31 10.93 -6.41
C ALA A 312 22.89 12.26 -6.89
N LEU A 313 22.91 13.27 -6.02
CA LEU A 313 23.71 14.47 -6.21
C LEU A 313 25.14 13.98 -6.45
N ARG A 314 25.60 14.08 -7.70
CA ARG A 314 26.99 13.82 -8.08
C ARG A 314 27.85 15.03 -7.77
#